data_AF-A0A7V0MB54-F1
#
_entry.id   AF-A0A7V0MB54-F1
#
_cell.length_a   1.000
_cell.length_b   1.000
_cell.length_c   1.000
_cell.angle_alpha   90.00
_cell.angle_beta   90.00
_cell.angle_gamma   90.00
#
_symmetry.space_group_name_H-M   'P 1'
#
loop_
_entity.id
_entity.type
_entity.pdbx_description
1 polymer ?
#
loop_
_entity_poly.entity_id
_entity_poly.type
_entity_poly.pdbx_seq_one_letter_code
_entity_poly.pdbx_strand_id
1 'polypeptide(L)'
;MEYQTFALRWRPQTFDEVVGQEHITTTLKNAIRQNRIAHAYLFAGPRGTGKTSTARILAKALNCKEGPKPEPCNKCENCKEITASNSLDVLEIDGASNRGIDEIRALKENVKLS
;
A
#
# COMPACT_ATOMS: atom_id res chain seq x y z
N MET A 1 -17.08 16.52 13.29
CA MET A 1 -16.17 15.36 13.16
C MET A 1 -17.01 14.20 12.68
N GLU A 2 -16.74 13.70 11.48
CA GLU A 2 -17.43 12.53 10.94
C GLU A 2 -17.10 11.29 11.78
N TYR A 3 -18.09 10.45 12.06
CA TYR A 3 -17.86 9.22 12.82
C TYR A 3 -17.03 8.24 11.98
N GLN A 4 -15.88 7.82 12.50
CA GLN A 4 -15.00 6.85 11.86
C GLN A 4 -14.82 5.62 12.77
N THR A 5 -14.87 4.43 12.17
CA THR A 5 -14.63 3.18 12.92
C THR A 5 -13.19 3.10 13.40
N PHE A 6 -12.97 2.45 14.55
CA PHE A 6 -11.62 2.27 15.11
C PHE A 6 -10.67 1.58 14.13
N ALA A 7 -11.17 0.62 13.33
CA ALA A 7 -10.38 -0.09 12.34
C ALA A 7 -9.81 0.81 11.24
N LEU A 8 -10.50 1.89 10.90
CA LEU A 8 -10.02 2.89 9.93
C LEU A 8 -9.16 3.95 10.61
N ARG A 9 -9.57 4.42 11.79
CA ARG A 9 -8.86 5.46 12.55
C ARG A 9 -7.46 5.03 12.98
N TRP A 10 -7.29 3.77 13.38
CA TRP A 10 -6.03 3.22 13.87
C TRP A 10 -5.32 2.33 12.85
N ARG A 11 -5.64 2.51 11.56
CA ARG A 11 -4.95 1.78 10.51
C ARG A 11 -3.49 2.24 10.45
N PRO A 12 -2.50 1.34 10.55
CA PRO A 12 -1.09 1.69 10.54
C PRO A 12 -0.72 2.54 9.33
N GLN A 13 0.01 3.63 9.57
CA GLN A 13 0.47 4.57 8.56
C GLN A 13 1.97 4.44 8.27
N THR A 14 2.73 3.81 9.15
CA THR A 14 4.16 3.54 8.98
C THR A 14 4.47 2.06 9.24
N PHE A 15 5.63 1.60 8.80
CA PHE A 15 6.04 0.21 9.05
C PHE A 15 6.25 -0.10 10.53
N ASP A 16 6.54 0.90 11.37
CA ASP A 16 6.72 0.73 12.82
C ASP A 16 5.39 0.59 13.58
N GLU A 17 4.29 1.07 13.00
CA GLU A 17 2.94 0.92 13.56
C GLU A 17 2.32 -0.46 13.25
N VAL A 18 2.95 -1.28 12.41
CA VAL A 18 2.48 -2.63 12.10
C VAL A 18 2.91 -3.58 13.22
N VAL A 19 1.93 -4.07 13.99
CA VAL A 19 2.16 -4.91 15.16
C VAL A 19 2.41 -6.37 14.78
N GLY A 20 3.47 -6.97 15.32
CA GLY A 20 3.73 -8.42 15.27
C GLY A 20 4.21 -8.95 13.92
N GLN A 21 4.64 -8.07 13.01
CA GLN A 21 5.15 -8.42 11.68
C GLN A 21 6.55 -7.85 11.44
N GLU A 22 7.40 -7.80 12.48
CA GLU A 22 8.71 -7.14 12.45
C GLU A 22 9.62 -7.71 11.37
N HIS A 23 9.57 -9.02 11.13
CA HIS A 23 10.36 -9.68 10.10
C HIS A 23 9.97 -9.21 8.68
N ILE A 24 8.67 -9.00 8.42
CA ILE A 24 8.17 -8.51 7.13
C ILE A 24 8.53 -7.04 6.96
N THR A 25 8.24 -6.22 7.97
CA THR A 25 8.47 -4.78 7.89
C THR A 25 9.96 -4.48 7.78
N THR A 26 10.83 -5.18 8.49
CA THR A 26 12.29 -5.04 8.38
C THR A 26 12.78 -5.38 6.97
N THR A 27 12.27 -6.47 6.39
CA THR A 27 12.61 -6.89 5.02
C THR A 27 12.23 -5.81 4.01
N LEU A 28 11.01 -5.26 4.10
CA LEU A 28 10.55 -4.19 3.22
C LEU A 28 11.34 -2.89 3.40
N LYS A 29 11.61 -2.48 4.64
CA LYS A 29 12.45 -1.30 4.92
C LYS A 29 13.83 -1.47 4.30
N ASN A 30 14.43 -2.66 4.42
CA ASN A 30 15.75 -2.94 3.86
C ASN A 30 15.73 -2.97 2.33
N ALA A 31 14.70 -3.54 1.72
CA ALA A 31 14.53 -3.52 0.26
C ALA A 31 14.50 -2.08 -0.28
N ILE A 32 13.78 -1.18 0.40
CA ILE A 32 13.74 0.25 0.03
C ILE A 32 15.10 0.91 0.22
N ARG A 33 15.75 0.73 1.40
CA ARG A 33 17.07 1.33 1.70
C ARG A 33 18.16 0.90 0.71
N GLN A 34 18.12 -0.36 0.29
CA GLN A 34 19.11 -0.94 -0.61
C GLN A 34 18.75 -0.73 -2.09
N ASN A 35 17.62 -0.07 -2.39
CA ASN A 35 17.08 0.05 -3.74
C ASN A 35 16.92 -1.30 -4.45
N ARG A 36 16.49 -2.34 -3.72
CA ARG A 36 16.26 -3.71 -4.18
C ARG A 36 14.77 -4.04 -4.14
N ILE A 37 13.97 -3.23 -4.82
CA ILE A 37 12.52 -3.37 -4.84
C ILE A 37 12.14 -4.39 -5.92
N ALA A 38 11.30 -5.36 -5.57
CA ALA A 38 10.77 -6.33 -6.52
C ALA A 38 9.60 -5.73 -7.31
N HIS A 39 9.38 -6.22 -8.52
CA HIS A 39 8.26 -5.80 -9.37
C HIS A 39 6.89 -6.31 -8.86
N ALA A 40 6.88 -7.35 -8.02
CA ALA A 40 5.66 -7.93 -7.48
C ALA A 40 5.86 -8.42 -6.04
N TYR A 41 4.86 -8.18 -5.20
CA TYR A 41 4.81 -8.63 -3.81
C TYR A 41 3.49 -9.35 -3.55
N LEU A 42 3.56 -10.55 -2.98
CA LEU A 42 2.38 -11.30 -2.52
C LEU A 42 2.32 -11.25 -0.99
N PHE A 43 1.34 -10.53 -0.45
CA PHE A 43 1.03 -10.55 0.97
C PHE A 43 -0.01 -11.65 1.24
N ALA A 44 0.39 -12.70 1.95
CA ALA A 44 -0.48 -13.84 2.26
C ALA A 44 -0.77 -13.93 3.78
N GLY A 45 -1.93 -14.46 4.14
CA GLY A 45 -2.34 -14.67 5.53
C GLY A 45 -3.82 -14.42 5.81
N PRO A 46 -4.33 -14.76 7.02
CA PRO A 46 -5.73 -14.60 7.41
C PRO A 46 -6.25 -13.16 7.30
N ARG A 47 -7.58 -12.97 7.23
CA ARG A 47 -8.21 -11.64 7.23
C ARG A 47 -7.82 -10.86 8.50
N GLY A 48 -7.57 -9.56 8.36
CA GLY A 48 -7.24 -8.69 9.51
C GLY A 48 -5.77 -8.63 9.92
N THR A 49 -4.89 -9.45 9.34
CA THR A 49 -3.44 -9.49 9.68
C THR A 49 -2.60 -8.32 9.13
N GLY A 50 -3.22 -7.28 8.56
CA GLY A 50 -2.50 -6.10 8.09
C GLY A 50 -1.94 -6.19 6.66
N LYS A 51 -2.32 -7.19 5.85
CA LYS A 51 -1.89 -7.34 4.44
C LYS A 51 -2.05 -6.05 3.62
N THR A 52 -3.30 -5.58 3.48
CA THR A 52 -3.60 -4.37 2.69
C THR A 52 -3.00 -3.12 3.33
N SER A 53 -2.90 -3.05 4.66
CA SER A 53 -2.25 -1.92 5.35
C SER A 53 -0.75 -1.86 5.02
N THR A 54 -0.07 -3.00 5.04
CA THR A 54 1.36 -3.09 4.71
C THR A 54 1.61 -2.73 3.25
N ALA A 55 0.76 -3.21 2.33
CA ALA A 55 0.83 -2.84 0.92
C ALA A 55 0.66 -1.32 0.71
N ARG A 56 -0.30 -0.68 1.41
CA ARG A 56 -0.47 0.78 1.38
C ARG A 56 0.75 1.52 1.92
N ILE A 57 1.34 1.06 3.02
CA ILE A 57 2.55 1.67 3.58
C ILE A 57 3.71 1.59 2.58
N LEU A 58 3.88 0.44 1.92
CA LEU A 58 4.88 0.27 0.86
C LEU A 58 4.64 1.24 -0.30
N ALA A 59 3.40 1.33 -0.80
CA ALA A 59 3.04 2.29 -1.85
C ALA A 59 3.35 3.74 -1.45
N LYS A 60 3.05 4.13 -0.19
CA LYS A 60 3.41 5.46 0.34
C LYS A 60 4.91 5.67 0.43
N ALA A 61 5.66 4.67 0.87
CA ALA A 61 7.12 4.75 1.02
C ALA A 61 7.83 4.95 -0.33
N LEU A 62 7.29 4.34 -1.40
CA LEU A 62 7.80 4.47 -2.76
C LEU A 62 7.38 5.79 -3.43
N ASN A 63 6.14 6.23 -3.26
CA ASN A 63 5.59 7.43 -3.91
C ASN A 63 5.70 8.71 -3.08
N CYS A 64 6.32 8.68 -1.90
CA CYS A 64 6.47 9.87 -1.07
C CYS A 64 7.33 10.92 -1.79
N LYS A 65 6.91 12.20 -1.78
CA LYS A 65 7.73 13.32 -2.29
C LYS A 65 9.09 13.46 -1.59
N GLU A 66 9.25 12.92 -0.38
CA GLU A 66 10.51 12.88 0.38
C GLU A 66 11.22 11.51 0.28
N GLY A 67 10.75 10.62 -0.60
CA GLY A 67 11.25 9.26 -0.82
C GLY A 67 11.88 9.07 -2.21
N PRO A 68 12.26 7.82 -2.57
CA PRO A 68 11.91 6.57 -1.89
C PRO A 68 12.64 6.42 -0.55
N LYS A 69 11.88 6.26 0.54
CA LYS A 69 12.44 5.99 1.88
C LYS A 69 11.51 5.09 2.68
N PRO A 70 12.03 4.29 3.63
CA PRO A 70 11.18 3.36 4.39
C PRO A 70 10.08 4.03 5.20
N GLU A 71 10.32 5.25 5.66
CA GLU A 71 9.39 6.01 6.49
C GLU A 71 8.66 7.05 5.64
N PRO A 72 7.40 6.80 5.21
CA PRO A 72 6.63 7.80 4.48
C PRO A 72 6.32 9.00 5.38
N CYS A 73 6.36 10.21 4.84
CA CYS A 73 6.20 11.41 5.65
C CYS A 73 4.76 11.66 6.13
N ASN A 74 3.77 11.00 5.52
CA ASN A 74 2.33 11.11 5.81
C ASN A 74 1.72 12.53 5.72
N LYS A 75 2.50 13.55 5.30
CA LYS A 75 2.08 14.95 5.19
C LYS A 75 1.98 15.45 3.74
N CYS A 76 2.74 14.86 2.82
CA CYS A 76 2.70 15.23 1.41
C CYS A 76 1.40 14.76 0.74
N GLU A 77 1.07 15.39 -0.38
CA GLU A 77 -0.11 15.10 -1.19
C GLU A 77 -0.22 13.62 -1.56
N ASN A 78 0.83 13.04 -2.14
CA ASN A 78 0.88 11.62 -2.49
C ASN A 78 0.54 10.71 -1.29
N CYS A 79 1.12 10.97 -0.11
CA CYS A 79 0.80 10.17 1.07
C CYS A 79 -0.65 10.35 1.54
N LYS A 80 -1.20 11.56 1.45
CA LYS A 80 -2.59 11.85 1.82
C LYS A 80 -3.57 11.18 0.86
N GLU A 81 -3.32 11.27 -0.45
CA GLU A 81 -4.14 10.64 -1.49
C GLU A 81 -4.15 9.11 -1.38
N ILE A 82 -2.97 8.48 -1.18
CA ILE A 82 -2.89 7.03 -0.97
C ILE A 82 -3.63 6.63 0.31
N THR A 83 -3.52 7.41 1.38
CA THR A 83 -4.26 7.16 2.63
C THR A 83 -5.78 7.24 2.41
N ALA A 84 -6.22 8.22 1.63
CA ALA A 84 -7.61 8.40 1.22
C ALA A 84 -8.08 7.42 0.13
N SER A 85 -7.19 6.56 -0.39
CA SER A 85 -7.48 5.63 -1.51
C SER A 85 -7.96 6.36 -2.77
N ASN A 86 -7.43 7.56 -3.03
CA ASN A 86 -7.78 8.41 -4.17
C ASN A 86 -6.53 8.90 -4.92
N SER A 87 -5.49 8.07 -4.97
CA SER A 87 -4.25 8.40 -5.69
C SER A 87 -4.38 7.98 -7.14
N LEU A 88 -3.86 8.82 -8.05
CA LEU A 88 -3.80 8.49 -9.48
C LEU A 88 -2.81 7.35 -9.76
N ASP A 89 -1.66 7.36 -9.07
CA ASP A 89 -0.57 6.42 -9.29
C ASP A 89 -0.72 5.09 -8.52
N VAL A 90 -1.68 5.02 -7.60
CA VAL A 90 -1.91 3.85 -6.75
C VAL A 90 -3.36 3.41 -6.86
N LEU A 91 -3.59 2.39 -7.69
CA LEU A 91 -4.89 1.78 -7.91
C LEU A 91 -5.12 0.61 -6.94
N GLU A 92 -6.15 0.72 -6.11
CA GLU A 92 -6.59 -0.38 -5.25
C GLU A 92 -7.79 -1.10 -5.85
N ILE A 93 -7.61 -2.38 -6.18
CA ILE A 93 -8.62 -3.19 -6.86
C ILE A 93 -9.01 -4.34 -5.96
N ASP A 94 -10.30 -4.42 -5.62
CA ASP A 94 -10.84 -5.55 -4.87
C ASP A 94 -11.11 -6.73 -5.80
N GLY A 95 -10.20 -7.71 -5.79
CA GLY A 95 -10.35 -8.94 -6.57
C GLY A 95 -11.55 -9.81 -6.13
N ALA A 96 -12.11 -9.60 -4.92
CA ALA A 96 -13.33 -10.29 -4.53
C ALA A 96 -14.57 -9.72 -5.22
N SER A 97 -14.51 -8.47 -5.69
CA SER A 97 -15.58 -7.80 -6.42
C SER A 97 -15.33 -7.77 -7.94
N ASN A 98 -14.07 -7.81 -8.36
CA ASN A 98 -13.64 -7.83 -9.77
C ASN A 98 -13.21 -9.25 -10.18
N ARG A 99 -14.18 -10.17 -10.28
CA ARG A 99 -13.93 -11.60 -10.55
C ARG A 99 -13.90 -11.95 -12.04
N GLY A 100 -14.28 -11.01 -12.92
CA GLY A 100 -14.39 -11.25 -14.35
C GLY A 100 -13.03 -11.32 -15.03
N ILE A 101 -12.89 -12.26 -15.98
CA ILE A 101 -11.69 -12.34 -16.83
C ILE A 101 -11.54 -11.04 -17.64
N ASP A 102 -12.64 -10.46 -18.10
CA ASP A 102 -12.63 -9.25 -18.91
C ASP A 102 -12.20 -8.01 -18.12
N GLU A 103 -12.58 -7.91 -16.84
CA GLU A 103 -12.13 -6.83 -15.94
C GLU A 103 -10.61 -6.86 -15.76
N ILE A 104 -10.03 -8.06 -15.56
CA ILE A 104 -8.58 -8.23 -15.45
C ILE A 104 -7.86 -7.93 -16.77
N ARG A 105 -8.48 -8.25 -17.93
CA ARG A 105 -7.92 -7.93 -19.24
C ARG A 105 -7.88 -6.43 -19.47
N ALA A 106 -8.99 -5.74 -19.23
CA ALA A 106 -9.08 -4.29 -19.34
C ALA A 106 -8.05 -3.60 -18.44
N LEU A 107 -7.87 -4.08 -17.21
CA LEU A 107 -6.83 -3.58 -16.30
C LEU A 107 -5.42 -3.72 -16.90
N LYS A 108 -5.09 -4.90 -17.45
CA LYS A 108 -3.78 -5.13 -18.08
C LYS A 108 -3.54 -4.26 -19.30
N GLU A 109 -4.59 -3.91 -20.04
CA GLU A 109 -4.49 -3.01 -21.20
C GLU A 109 -4.26 -1.57 -20.78
N ASN A 110 -4.98 -1.08 -19.76
CA ASN A 110 -4.80 0.29 -19.24
C ASN A 110 -3.38 0.53 -18.69
N VAL A 111 -2.79 -0.46 -18.02
CA VAL A 111 -1.42 -0.35 -17.49
C VAL A 111 -0.35 -0.24 -18.60
N LYS A 112 -0.63 -0.70 -19.83
CA LYS A 112 0.32 -0.51 -20.96
C LYS A 112 0.33 0.91 -21.51
N LEU A 113 -0.72 1.69 -21.22
CA LEU A 113 -0.95 3.02 -21.78
C LEU A 113 -0.56 4.15 -20.81
N SER A 114 -0.27 3.82 -19.55
CA SER A 114 0.23 4.72 -18.49
C SER A 114 1.74 4.58 -18.34
#